data_AF-A0A970UYR2-F1
#
_entry.id   AF-A0A970UYR2-F1
#
_cell.length_a   1.000
_cell.length_b   1.000
_cell.length_c   1.000
_cell.angle_alpha   90.00
_cell.angle_beta   90.00
_cell.angle_gamma   90.00
#
_symmetry.space_group_name_H-M   'P 1'
#
loop_
_entity.id
_entity.type
_entity.pdbx_description
1 polymer ?
#
loop_
_entity_poly.entity_id
_entity_poly.type
_entity_poly.pdbx_seq_one_letter_code
_entity_poly.pdbx_strand_id
1 'polypeptide(L)'
;MKKLLFLILAVALVGCKGNEPKEPFKIDPLATVNIKPEKGAWKLPAMRVISENPQHLSALEIVKQTTVMQYYNPNIGVGAGKIERMFDKLQRDTISETPALKMWATDIINDKGEYVPEFIEAHDIIFIHFHEMTPTTARDTIGYIPNSTIRSAQSAVKSAYDNNDPEEVLRLFNEAFTFRPITGAEYKALKEAGNQ
;
A
#
# COMPACT_ATOMS: atom_id res chain seq x y z
N MET A 1 -27.46 -27.76 70.47
CA MET A 1 -27.94 -27.99 69.09
C MET A 1 -27.37 -26.92 68.16
N LYS A 2 -26.69 -27.41 67.11
CA LYS A 2 -26.25 -26.80 65.84
C LYS A 2 -26.18 -25.25 65.69
N LYS A 3 -24.93 -24.78 65.76
CA LYS A 3 -24.18 -23.97 64.78
C LYS A 3 -24.88 -22.78 64.10
N LEU A 4 -24.40 -21.59 64.49
CA LEU A 4 -24.49 -20.29 63.84
C LEU A 4 -24.04 -20.39 62.36
N LEU A 5 -24.90 -20.00 61.43
CA LEU A 5 -24.58 -19.90 60.01
C LEU A 5 -24.15 -18.45 59.70
N PHE A 6 -22.84 -18.23 59.55
CA PHE A 6 -22.32 -17.02 58.91
C PHE A 6 -22.38 -17.23 57.39
N LEU A 7 -23.27 -16.51 56.72
CA LEU A 7 -23.32 -16.45 55.27
C LEU A 7 -22.25 -15.44 54.80
N ILE A 8 -21.08 -15.92 54.41
CA ILE A 8 -20.05 -15.09 53.76
C ILE A 8 -20.47 -14.93 52.30
N LEU A 9 -20.95 -13.73 51.96
CA LEU A 9 -21.24 -13.32 50.60
C LEU A 9 -19.90 -13.01 49.91
N ALA A 10 -19.37 -13.99 49.17
CA ALA A 10 -18.22 -13.78 48.30
C ALA A 10 -18.65 -12.94 47.09
N VAL A 11 -18.36 -11.64 47.14
CA VAL A 11 -18.44 -10.76 45.98
C VAL A 11 -17.34 -11.19 45.01
N ALA A 12 -17.71 -11.96 43.99
CA ALA A 12 -16.83 -12.23 42.86
C ALA A 12 -16.66 -10.93 42.07
N LEU A 13 -15.54 -10.22 42.32
CA LEU A 13 -15.02 -9.21 41.41
C LEU A 13 -14.59 -9.95 40.13
N VAL A 14 -15.53 -10.16 39.21
CA VAL A 14 -15.18 -10.38 37.80
C VAL A 14 -14.60 -9.06 37.32
N GLY A 15 -13.29 -8.89 37.52
CA GLY A 15 -12.55 -7.80 36.93
C GLY A 15 -12.70 -7.92 35.42
N CYS A 16 -13.40 -6.97 34.81
CA CYS A 16 -13.35 -6.75 33.38
C CYS A 16 -11.89 -6.56 32.97
N LYS A 17 -11.24 -7.64 32.51
CA LYS A 17 -10.09 -7.55 31.60
C LYS A 17 -10.59 -6.94 30.29
N GLY A 18 -10.80 -5.63 30.29
CA GLY A 18 -11.37 -4.93 29.14
C GLY A 18 -10.85 -3.51 28.93
N ASN A 19 -10.23 -2.89 29.94
CA ASN A 19 -9.93 -1.45 29.91
C ASN A 19 -8.49 -1.12 30.30
N GLU A 20 -7.53 -2.04 30.14
CA GLU A 20 -6.14 -1.59 30.08
C GLU A 20 -5.98 -0.81 28.76
N PRO A 21 -5.45 0.43 28.80
CA PRO A 21 -5.14 1.16 27.58
C PRO A 21 -4.24 0.27 26.73
N LYS A 22 -4.71 -0.13 25.53
CA LYS A 22 -3.84 -0.78 24.57
C LYS A 22 -2.70 0.20 24.30
N GLU A 23 -1.46 -0.27 24.44
CA GLU A 23 -0.30 0.49 23.99
C GLU A 23 -0.56 1.01 22.58
N PRO A 24 -0.22 2.27 22.27
CA PRO A 24 -0.39 2.80 20.93
C PRO A 24 0.33 1.90 19.91
N PHE A 25 -0.28 1.72 18.75
CA PHE A 25 0.35 1.04 17.62
C PHE A 25 1.65 1.77 17.27
N LYS A 26 2.77 1.05 17.17
CA LYS A 26 4.09 1.66 16.93
C LYS A 26 4.71 1.06 15.67
N ILE A 27 5.09 1.93 14.74
CA ILE A 27 5.86 1.61 13.56
C ILE A 27 7.08 2.53 13.53
N ASP A 28 8.21 2.04 13.04
CA ASP A 28 9.35 2.93 12.78
C ASP A 28 8.96 3.90 11.65
N PRO A 29 8.88 5.22 11.90
CA PRO A 29 8.48 6.17 10.87
C PRO A 29 9.48 6.27 9.71
N LEU A 30 10.71 5.78 9.89
CA LEU A 30 11.73 5.70 8.86
C LEU A 30 11.70 4.36 8.10
N ALA A 31 10.91 3.39 8.56
CA ALA A 31 10.71 2.16 7.80
C ALA A 31 10.06 2.47 6.46
N THR A 32 10.49 1.74 5.44
CA THR A 32 9.89 1.82 4.11
C THR A 32 9.15 0.55 3.79
N VAL A 33 8.07 0.71 3.05
CA VAL A 33 7.35 -0.38 2.41
C VAL A 33 7.54 -0.31 0.91
N ASN A 34 7.62 -1.47 0.26
CA ASN A 34 8.03 -1.56 -1.14
C ASN A 34 6.84 -1.94 -2.02
N ILE A 35 6.69 -1.23 -3.14
CA ILE A 35 5.86 -1.65 -4.26
C ILE A 35 6.77 -2.32 -5.29
N LYS A 36 6.58 -3.62 -5.51
CA LYS A 36 7.47 -4.47 -6.32
C LYS A 36 6.82 -4.87 -7.64
N PRO A 37 7.60 -5.25 -8.67
CA PRO A 37 7.01 -5.87 -9.84
C PRO A 37 6.28 -7.17 -9.46
N GLU A 38 5.10 -7.38 -10.02
CA GLU A 38 4.36 -8.62 -9.82
C GLU A 38 5.14 -9.80 -10.41
N LYS A 39 5.23 -10.90 -9.64
CA LYS A 39 5.89 -12.12 -10.09
C LYS A 39 5.17 -12.69 -11.32
N GLY A 40 5.90 -12.85 -12.42
CA GLY A 40 5.35 -13.39 -13.67
C GLY A 40 4.72 -12.36 -14.60
N ALA A 41 4.59 -11.09 -14.18
CA ALA A 41 4.21 -10.00 -15.10
C ALA A 41 5.31 -9.69 -16.12
N TRP A 42 6.54 -10.10 -15.84
CA TRP A 42 7.65 -10.17 -16.79
C TRP A 42 8.25 -11.57 -16.74
N LYS A 43 8.71 -12.10 -17.88
CA LYS A 43 9.65 -13.23 -17.89
C LYS A 43 11.00 -12.72 -17.38
N LEU A 44 11.71 -13.43 -16.51
CA LEU A 44 13.15 -13.20 -16.30
C LEU A 44 13.84 -13.44 -17.66
N PRO A 45 14.59 -12.51 -18.32
CA PRO A 45 15.29 -11.29 -17.89
C PRO A 45 14.58 -9.93 -18.13
N ALA A 46 13.33 -9.92 -18.60
CA ALA A 46 12.57 -8.71 -18.93
C ALA A 46 12.22 -7.78 -17.73
N MET A 47 12.50 -8.21 -16.49
CA MET A 47 12.47 -7.28 -15.33
C MET A 47 13.61 -6.25 -15.38
N ARG A 48 14.70 -6.56 -16.09
CA ARG A 48 15.89 -5.69 -16.24
C ARG A 48 16.24 -5.38 -17.70
N VAL A 49 15.49 -5.91 -18.67
CA VAL A 49 15.62 -5.67 -20.13
C VAL A 49 14.21 -5.62 -20.75
N ILE A 50 14.03 -5.08 -21.96
CA ILE A 50 12.72 -4.72 -22.56
C ILE A 50 11.67 -5.86 -22.52
N SER A 51 10.41 -5.50 -22.27
CA SER A 51 9.22 -6.39 -22.18
C SER A 51 8.87 -7.07 -23.53
N GLU A 52 8.04 -8.12 -23.49
CA GLU A 52 7.53 -8.81 -24.70
C GLU A 52 6.66 -7.89 -25.57
N ASN A 53 5.93 -6.97 -24.95
CA ASN A 53 5.38 -5.83 -25.68
C ASN A 53 6.50 -4.77 -25.79
N PRO A 54 6.97 -4.41 -26.99
CA PRO A 54 8.06 -3.45 -27.16
C PRO A 54 7.71 -2.04 -26.66
N GLN A 55 6.43 -1.75 -26.38
CA GLN A 55 5.97 -0.49 -25.79
C GLN A 55 5.95 -0.52 -24.25
N HIS A 56 6.08 -1.71 -23.65
CA HIS A 56 6.15 -1.85 -22.20
C HIS A 56 7.58 -1.65 -21.72
N LEU A 57 7.71 -0.82 -20.70
CA LEU A 57 8.96 -0.67 -19.96
C LEU A 57 9.27 -1.94 -19.15
N SER A 58 10.56 -2.21 -18.95
CA SER A 58 11.00 -3.15 -17.93
C SER A 58 10.64 -2.65 -16.53
N ALA A 59 10.57 -3.55 -15.54
CA ALA A 59 10.32 -3.15 -14.15
C ALA A 59 11.35 -2.11 -13.65
N LEU A 60 12.63 -2.26 -14.02
CA LEU A 60 13.68 -1.31 -13.69
C LEU A 60 13.44 0.07 -14.31
N GLU A 61 13.01 0.12 -15.56
CA GLU A 61 12.70 1.38 -16.25
C GLU A 61 11.49 2.08 -15.62
N ILE A 62 10.44 1.33 -15.25
CA ILE A 62 9.30 1.89 -14.53
C ILE A 62 9.73 2.53 -13.22
N VAL A 63 10.53 1.82 -12.41
CA VAL A 63 11.02 2.35 -11.13
C VAL A 63 11.92 3.58 -11.33
N LYS A 64 12.74 3.61 -12.38
CA LYS A 64 13.56 4.78 -12.71
C LYS A 64 12.72 6.00 -13.13
N GLN A 65 11.72 5.77 -13.97
CA GLN A 65 10.99 6.83 -14.68
C GLN A 65 9.75 7.33 -13.95
N THR A 66 9.19 6.58 -13.00
CA THR A 66 7.98 6.99 -12.27
C THR A 66 8.21 8.32 -11.55
N THR A 67 7.48 9.35 -11.97
CA THR A 67 7.49 10.67 -11.33
C THR A 67 6.46 10.72 -10.20
N VAL A 68 5.23 10.30 -10.50
CA VAL A 68 4.13 10.22 -9.53
C VAL A 68 3.40 8.89 -9.63
N MET A 69 2.84 8.45 -8.51
CA MET A 69 1.72 7.52 -8.47
C MET A 69 0.44 8.32 -8.30
N GLN A 70 -0.46 8.17 -9.27
CA GLN A 70 -1.79 8.74 -9.22
C GLN A 70 -2.77 7.65 -8.80
N TYR A 71 -3.69 7.97 -7.91
CA TYR A 71 -4.73 7.06 -7.45
C TYR A 71 -6.00 7.84 -7.12
N TYR A 72 -7.09 7.12 -6.90
CA TYR A 72 -8.37 7.70 -6.53
C TYR A 72 -8.88 7.04 -5.26
N ASN A 73 -9.33 7.86 -4.31
CA ASN A 73 -9.99 7.40 -3.11
C ASN A 73 -11.24 8.24 -2.87
N PRO A 74 -12.46 7.68 -3.04
CA PRO A 74 -13.70 8.44 -2.90
C PRO A 74 -13.99 8.86 -1.45
N ASN A 75 -13.33 8.25 -0.47
CA ASN A 75 -13.59 8.46 0.95
C ASN A 75 -12.76 9.59 1.56
N ILE A 76 -11.75 10.11 0.84
CA ILE A 76 -10.92 11.22 1.31
C ILE A 76 -11.46 12.52 0.72
N GLY A 77 -11.88 13.44 1.59
CA GLY A 77 -12.61 14.68 1.27
C GLY A 77 -11.88 15.73 0.42
N VAL A 78 -10.78 15.38 -0.25
CA VAL A 78 -10.14 16.22 -1.27
C VAL A 78 -10.93 16.10 -2.58
N GLY A 79 -12.09 16.78 -2.61
CA GLY A 79 -12.88 17.09 -3.81
C GLY A 79 -12.84 16.05 -4.93
N ALA A 80 -13.34 14.83 -4.70
CA ALA A 80 -13.54 13.77 -5.72
C ALA A 80 -12.39 13.58 -6.73
N GLY A 81 -11.17 13.94 -6.33
CA GLY A 81 -10.05 14.18 -7.24
C GLY A 81 -9.07 13.03 -7.23
N LYS A 82 -8.38 12.87 -8.36
CA LYS A 82 -7.17 12.05 -8.44
C LYS A 82 -6.12 12.63 -7.48
N ILE A 83 -5.59 11.80 -6.60
CA ILE A 83 -4.52 12.13 -5.66
C ILE A 83 -3.19 11.73 -6.31
N GLU A 84 -2.16 12.55 -6.15
CA GLU A 84 -0.82 12.26 -6.68
C GLU A 84 0.22 12.26 -5.57
N ARG A 85 0.98 11.17 -5.49
CA ARG A 85 2.13 11.03 -4.61
C ARG A 85 3.41 11.00 -5.44
N MET A 86 4.31 11.94 -5.20
CA MET A 86 5.64 11.96 -5.84
C MET A 86 6.56 10.89 -5.25
N PHE A 87 7.56 10.46 -6.03
CA PHE A 87 8.67 9.66 -5.54
C PHE A 87 9.98 10.42 -5.70
N ASP A 88 10.65 10.67 -4.58
CA ASP A 88 12.02 11.18 -4.61
C ASP A 88 13.00 10.13 -5.15
N LYS A 89 14.19 10.57 -5.56
CA LYS A 89 15.24 9.67 -6.05
C LYS A 89 15.59 8.55 -5.06
N LEU A 90 15.60 8.85 -3.75
CA LEU A 90 15.89 7.87 -2.70
C LEU A 90 14.78 6.83 -2.51
N GLN A 91 13.58 7.13 -2.99
CA GLN A 91 12.44 6.22 -2.95
C GLN A 91 12.36 5.31 -4.18
N ARG A 92 13.34 5.36 -5.09
CA ARG A 92 13.40 4.52 -6.28
C ARG A 92 14.57 3.53 -6.11
N ASP A 93 14.26 2.29 -5.74
CA ASP A 93 15.28 1.25 -5.63
C ASP A 93 15.59 0.65 -6.99
N THR A 94 16.68 1.12 -7.58
CA THR A 94 17.14 0.70 -8.91
C THR A 94 18.35 -0.23 -8.85
N ILE A 95 18.80 -0.61 -7.65
CA ILE A 95 20.04 -1.37 -7.43
C ILE A 95 19.76 -2.80 -6.99
N SER A 96 18.75 -2.99 -6.14
CA SER A 96 18.32 -4.30 -5.64
C SER A 96 17.94 -5.24 -6.78
N GLU A 97 18.16 -6.54 -6.60
CA GLU A 97 17.86 -7.58 -7.60
C GLU A 97 16.47 -7.37 -8.22
N THR A 98 15.48 -7.22 -7.33
CA THR A 98 14.12 -6.78 -7.66
C THR A 98 14.02 -5.26 -7.45
N PRO A 99 13.79 -4.46 -8.51
CA PRO A 99 13.61 -3.02 -8.36
C PRO A 99 12.29 -2.71 -7.66
N ALA A 100 12.20 -1.59 -6.94
CA ALA A 100 11.00 -1.24 -6.19
C ALA A 100 10.81 0.28 -6.04
N LEU A 101 9.55 0.71 -5.93
CA LEU A 101 9.20 2.04 -5.42
C LEU A 101 9.00 1.93 -3.90
N LYS A 102 9.60 2.84 -3.14
CA LYS A 102 9.56 2.87 -1.68
C LYS A 102 8.60 3.94 -1.21
N MET A 103 7.66 3.54 -0.36
CA MET A 103 6.82 4.43 0.41
C MET A 103 7.29 4.45 1.86
N TRP A 104 7.00 5.54 2.56
CA TRP A 104 7.23 5.57 4.00
C TRP A 104 6.15 4.73 4.67
N ALA A 105 6.49 4.04 5.77
CA ALA A 105 5.48 3.38 6.58
C ALA A 105 4.36 4.36 7.03
N THR A 106 4.73 5.64 7.19
CA THR A 106 3.81 6.74 7.52
C THR A 106 2.76 7.06 6.46
N ASP A 107 2.93 6.57 5.23
CA ASP A 107 1.90 6.65 4.19
C ASP A 107 0.70 5.70 4.48
N ILE A 108 0.82 4.80 5.48
CA ILE A 108 -0.21 3.82 5.87
C ILE A 108 -0.53 3.90 7.36
N ILE A 109 0.46 4.19 8.20
CA ILE A 109 0.30 4.32 9.65
C ILE A 109 1.05 5.57 10.11
N ASN A 110 0.36 6.63 10.52
CA ASN A 110 1.01 7.89 10.86
C ASN A 110 1.90 7.80 12.13
N ASP A 111 2.58 8.90 12.45
CA ASP A 111 3.49 9.02 13.60
C ASP A 111 2.82 8.80 14.97
N LYS A 112 1.49 8.84 15.03
CA LYS A 112 0.69 8.54 16.22
C LYS A 112 0.19 7.10 16.29
N GLY A 113 0.52 6.27 15.28
CA GLY A 113 0.02 4.91 15.17
C GLY A 113 -1.40 4.81 14.61
N GLU A 114 -1.90 5.85 13.94
CA GLU A 114 -3.24 5.86 13.36
C GLU A 114 -3.21 5.34 11.92
N TYR A 115 -4.19 4.51 11.55
CA TYR A 115 -4.36 4.03 10.19
C TYR A 115 -4.66 5.18 9.22
N VAL A 116 -3.92 5.24 8.12
CA VAL A 116 -4.02 6.23 7.05
C VAL A 116 -4.69 5.57 5.84
N PRO A 117 -6.01 5.77 5.62
CA PRO A 117 -6.76 5.08 4.58
C PRO A 117 -6.46 5.57 3.16
N GLU A 118 -5.81 6.72 3.02
CA GLU A 118 -5.69 7.46 1.75
C GLU A 118 -5.19 6.58 0.59
N PHE A 119 -4.04 5.93 0.76
CA PHE A 119 -3.47 5.05 -0.26
C PHE A 119 -4.04 3.63 -0.22
N ILE A 120 -4.16 3.05 0.98
CA ILE A 120 -4.46 1.62 1.14
C ILE A 120 -5.91 1.26 0.81
N GLU A 121 -6.82 2.24 0.84
CA GLU A 121 -8.20 2.08 0.39
C GLU A 121 -8.46 2.68 -1.00
N ALA A 122 -7.39 3.07 -1.70
CA ALA A 122 -7.51 3.65 -3.04
C ALA A 122 -7.79 2.59 -4.11
N HIS A 123 -8.18 3.08 -5.28
CA HIS A 123 -8.25 2.32 -6.52
C HIS A 123 -7.70 3.16 -7.66
N ASP A 124 -7.60 2.58 -8.86
CA ASP A 124 -7.16 3.30 -10.07
C ASP A 124 -5.72 3.80 -9.97
N ILE A 125 -4.88 2.97 -9.35
CA ILE A 125 -3.49 3.29 -9.07
C ILE A 125 -2.65 3.09 -10.33
N ILE A 126 -2.12 4.20 -10.85
CA ILE A 126 -1.23 4.23 -12.01
C ILE A 126 0.07 4.96 -11.70
N PHE A 127 1.13 4.56 -12.40
CA PHE A 127 2.42 5.23 -12.39
C PHE A 127 2.55 6.09 -13.63
N ILE A 128 2.90 7.36 -13.41
CA ILE A 128 2.97 8.37 -14.45
C ILE A 128 4.42 8.86 -14.55
N HIS A 129 4.91 8.90 -15.78
CA HIS A 129 6.14 9.60 -16.14
C HIS A 129 5.81 10.95 -16.79
N PHE A 130 6.53 11.99 -16.38
CA PHE A 130 6.60 13.27 -17.07
C PHE A 130 7.89 14.00 -16.66
N HIS A 131 8.28 15.01 -17.42
CA HIS A 131 9.48 15.79 -17.13
C HIS A 131 9.19 16.83 -16.05
N GLU A 132 9.74 16.65 -14.85
CA GLU A 132 9.45 17.43 -13.64
C GLU A 132 9.67 18.94 -13.83
N MET A 133 10.67 19.35 -14.60
CA MET A 133 10.99 20.77 -14.83
C MET A 133 10.13 21.43 -15.92
N THR A 134 9.30 20.66 -16.62
CA THR A 134 8.44 21.16 -17.70
C THR A 134 7.06 20.50 -17.58
N PRO A 135 6.22 20.94 -16.64
CA PRO A 135 4.94 20.28 -16.32
C PRO A 135 3.91 20.29 -17.47
N THR A 136 4.20 20.99 -18.57
CA THR A 136 3.42 20.95 -19.81
C THR A 136 3.76 19.74 -20.71
N THR A 137 4.73 18.91 -20.35
CA THR A 137 5.04 17.68 -21.11
C THR A 137 3.91 16.66 -20.99
N ALA A 138 3.77 15.85 -22.04
CA ALA A 138 2.87 14.71 -22.02
C ALA A 138 3.12 13.83 -20.79
N ARG A 139 2.03 13.35 -20.20
CA ARG A 139 2.03 12.49 -19.03
C ARG A 139 1.74 11.08 -19.50
N ASP A 140 2.72 10.20 -19.36
CA ASP A 140 2.61 8.83 -19.85
C ASP A 140 2.33 7.88 -18.68
N THR A 141 1.26 7.09 -18.81
CA THR A 141 1.03 5.95 -17.92
C THR A 141 1.98 4.84 -18.33
N ILE A 142 2.82 4.40 -17.39
CA ILE A 142 3.90 3.44 -17.63
C ILE A 142 3.77 2.16 -16.79
N GLY A 143 2.87 2.15 -15.81
CA GLY A 143 2.60 1.01 -14.95
C GLY A 143 1.33 1.23 -14.14
N TYR A 144 0.83 0.16 -13.53
CA TYR A 144 -0.35 0.20 -12.66
C TYR A 144 -0.32 -0.89 -11.60
N ILE A 145 -1.10 -0.70 -10.54
CA ILE A 145 -1.40 -1.74 -9.56
C ILE A 145 -2.83 -2.24 -9.82
N PRO A 146 -3.06 -3.55 -10.04
CA PRO A 146 -4.41 -4.09 -10.19
C PRO A 146 -5.28 -3.82 -8.95
N ASN A 147 -6.55 -3.45 -9.10
CA ASN A 147 -7.42 -3.20 -7.94
C ASN A 147 -7.63 -4.47 -7.11
N SER A 148 -7.59 -5.66 -7.72
CA SER A 148 -7.66 -6.93 -6.98
C SER A 148 -6.55 -7.06 -5.95
N THR A 149 -5.36 -6.55 -6.28
CA THR A 149 -4.19 -6.53 -5.42
C THR A 149 -4.43 -5.65 -4.20
N ILE A 150 -4.89 -4.41 -4.42
CA ILE A 150 -5.19 -3.46 -3.33
C ILE A 150 -6.33 -3.95 -2.45
N ARG A 151 -7.46 -4.39 -3.04
CA ARG A 151 -8.62 -4.88 -2.27
C ARG A 151 -8.26 -6.04 -1.35
N SER A 152 -7.44 -6.97 -1.82
CA SER A 152 -6.98 -8.10 -1.01
C SER A 152 -6.04 -7.65 0.12
N ALA A 153 -5.14 -6.71 -0.19
CA ALA A 153 -4.20 -6.16 0.78
C ALA A 153 -4.90 -5.33 1.87
N GLN A 154 -5.88 -4.50 1.50
CA GLN A 154 -6.60 -3.60 2.40
C GLN A 154 -7.19 -4.37 3.58
N SER A 155 -7.97 -5.42 3.31
CA SER A 155 -8.63 -6.20 4.36
C SER A 155 -7.63 -6.87 5.29
N ALA A 156 -6.53 -7.40 4.75
CA ALA A 156 -5.51 -8.09 5.53
C ALA A 156 -4.73 -7.10 6.43
N VAL A 157 -4.27 -5.98 5.85
CA VAL A 157 -3.52 -4.95 6.59
C VAL A 157 -4.39 -4.32 7.66
N LYS A 158 -5.66 -4.01 7.35
CA LYS A 158 -6.58 -3.47 8.35
C LYS A 158 -6.81 -4.46 9.51
N SER A 159 -6.94 -5.75 9.21
CA SER A 159 -7.06 -6.76 10.27
C SER A 159 -5.80 -6.86 11.14
N ALA A 160 -4.61 -6.79 10.54
CA ALA A 160 -3.34 -6.80 11.29
C ALA A 160 -3.21 -5.55 12.18
N TYR A 161 -3.61 -4.39 11.65
CA TYR A 161 -3.68 -3.14 12.40
C TYR A 161 -4.63 -3.24 13.60
N ASP A 162 -5.87 -3.72 13.41
CA ASP A 162 -6.87 -3.87 14.47
C ASP A 162 -6.42 -4.88 15.55
N ASN A 163 -5.55 -5.82 15.19
CA ASN A 163 -4.90 -6.79 16.09
C ASN A 163 -3.62 -6.25 16.77
N ASN A 164 -3.22 -5.00 16.50
CA ASN A 164 -2.01 -4.38 17.01
C ASN A 164 -0.70 -5.11 16.63
N ASP A 165 -0.62 -5.57 15.38
CA ASP A 165 0.53 -6.32 14.84
C ASP A 165 1.28 -5.51 13.76
N PRO A 166 2.27 -4.68 14.16
CA PRO A 166 3.00 -3.81 13.23
C PRO A 166 3.93 -4.57 12.28
N GLU A 167 4.49 -5.70 12.71
CA GLU A 167 5.34 -6.54 11.86
C GLU A 167 4.51 -7.15 10.73
N GLU A 168 3.32 -7.65 11.05
CA GLU A 168 2.40 -8.21 10.07
C GLU A 168 1.88 -7.16 9.08
N VAL A 169 1.57 -5.94 9.54
CA VAL A 169 1.21 -4.82 8.66
C VAL A 169 2.31 -4.56 7.62
N LEU A 170 3.56 -4.45 8.07
CA LEU A 170 4.71 -4.22 7.18
C LEU A 170 4.95 -5.40 6.22
N ARG A 171 4.83 -6.63 6.71
CA ARG A 171 4.99 -7.85 5.91
C ARG A 171 3.94 -7.92 4.81
N LEU A 172 2.67 -7.79 5.17
CA LEU A 172 1.53 -7.85 4.25
C LEU A 172 1.65 -6.78 3.16
N PHE A 173 2.08 -5.57 3.51
CA PHE A 173 2.28 -4.54 2.51
C PHE A 173 3.40 -4.94 1.51
N ASN A 174 4.56 -5.34 2.03
CA ASN A 174 5.72 -5.68 1.19
C ASN A 174 5.51 -6.91 0.29
N GLU A 175 4.51 -7.74 0.59
CA GLU A 175 4.11 -8.89 -0.21
C GLU A 175 3.00 -8.57 -1.20
N ALA A 176 1.98 -7.84 -0.77
CA ALA A 176 0.77 -7.67 -1.57
C ALA A 176 0.93 -6.60 -2.65
N PHE A 177 1.56 -5.45 -2.35
CA PHE A 177 1.54 -4.31 -3.26
C PHE A 177 2.52 -4.51 -4.41
N THR A 178 1.97 -4.91 -5.56
CA THR A 178 2.73 -5.24 -6.75
C THR A 178 2.21 -4.54 -8.00
N PHE A 179 3.10 -4.23 -8.94
CA PHE A 179 2.75 -3.50 -10.17
C PHE A 179 3.04 -4.30 -11.44
N ARG A 180 2.39 -3.88 -12.53
CA ARG A 180 2.51 -4.43 -13.88
C ARG A 180 2.85 -3.32 -14.89
N PRO A 181 3.52 -3.64 -16.01
CA PRO A 181 3.75 -2.66 -17.06
C PRO A 181 2.43 -2.41 -17.81
N ILE A 182 2.20 -1.17 -18.24
CA ILE A 182 1.08 -0.84 -19.11
C ILE A 182 1.35 0.49 -19.83
N THR A 183 0.77 0.67 -21.01
CA THR A 183 0.69 1.97 -21.69
C THR A 183 -0.60 2.71 -21.32
N GLY A 184 -0.66 4.03 -21.56
CA GLY A 184 -1.88 4.81 -21.36
C GLY A 184 -3.08 4.31 -22.19
N ALA A 185 -2.85 3.86 -23.42
CA ALA A 185 -3.90 3.33 -24.28
C ALA A 185 -4.45 1.99 -23.75
N GLU A 186 -3.57 1.09 -23.31
CA GLU A 186 -3.97 -0.19 -22.71
C GLU A 186 -4.70 0.01 -21.38
N TYR A 187 -4.24 0.94 -20.53
CA TYR A 187 -4.91 1.23 -19.26
C TYR A 187 -6.32 1.78 -19.48
N LYS A 188 -6.49 2.66 -20.48
CA LYS A 188 -7.81 3.15 -20.87
C LYS A 188 -8.73 1.99 -21.29
N ALA A 189 -8.24 1.08 -22.14
CA ALA A 189 -9.01 -0.09 -22.55
C ALA A 189 -9.32 -1.04 -21.37
N LEU A 190 -8.38 -1.23 -20.45
CA LEU A 190 -8.54 -2.04 -19.24
C LEU A 190 -9.67 -1.48 -18.35
N LYS A 191 -9.69 -0.15 -18.17
CA LYS A 191 -10.72 0.59 -17.44
C LYS A 191 -12.09 0.45 -18.09
N GLU A 192 -12.18 0.64 -19.41
CA GLU A 192 -13.42 0.54 -20.18
C GLU A 192 -14.01 -0.88 -20.13
N ALA A 193 -13.15 -1.90 -20.07
CA ALA A 193 -13.57 -3.29 -19.92
C ALA A 193 -13.97 -3.69 -18.48
N GLY A 194 -13.83 -2.79 -17.50
CA GLY A 194 -14.12 -3.09 -16.08
C GLY A 194 -13.13 -4.07 -15.43
N ASN A 195 -11.98 -4.29 -16.06
CA ASN A 195 -10.97 -5.29 -15.66
C ASN A 195 -9.83 -4.71 -14.82
N GLN A 196 -10.07 -3.54 -14.24
CA GLN A 196 -9.09 -2.80 -13.48
C GLN A 196 -9.24 -3.05 -11.98
#